data_AF-A0A397EQN9-F1
#
_entry.id   AF-A0A397EQN9-F1
#
_cell.length_a   1.000
_cell.length_b   1.000
_cell.length_c   1.000
_cell.angle_alpha   90.00
_cell.angle_beta   90.00
_cell.angle_gamma   90.00
#
_symmetry.space_group_name_H-M   'P 1'
#
loop_
_entity.id
_entity.type
_entity.pdbx_description
1 polymer ?
#
loop_
_entity_poly.entity_id
_entity_poly.type
_entity_poly.pdbx_seq_one_letter_code
_entity_poly.pdbx_strand_id
1 'polypeptide(L)'
;MAPAERGHLARDLKEGTQAAHAAAESVPFVTDFLHGRITQDVYRVMVCMLYYVYEELELQLRRAAASDNPVVVPLHFPLELERLPSLAQDLSFYYGSNWKEVMPSKTPATAAYVARLEHIGSTHPSLLVAHAYT
;
A
#
# COMPACT_ATOMS: atom_id res chain seq x y z
N MET A 1 34.87 -3.24 -6.59
CA MET A 1 33.68 -3.34 -5.72
C MET A 1 33.07 -4.71 -6.00
N ALA A 2 33.04 -5.61 -5.02
CA ALA A 2 32.42 -6.93 -5.22
C ALA A 2 30.92 -6.74 -5.51
N PRO A 3 30.32 -7.50 -6.44
CA PRO A 3 28.88 -7.46 -6.61
C PRO A 3 28.22 -7.91 -5.31
N ALA A 4 27.19 -7.19 -4.85
CA ALA A 4 26.39 -7.63 -3.71
C ALA A 4 25.93 -9.08 -3.95
N GLU A 5 26.13 -9.97 -2.97
CA GLU A 5 25.64 -11.36 -3.04
C GLU A 5 24.13 -11.38 -3.34
N ARG A 6 23.74 -11.54 -4.60
CA ARG A 6 22.33 -11.70 -4.95
C ARG A 6 21.81 -13.00 -4.33
N GLY A 7 20.62 -12.96 -3.73
CA GLY A 7 19.98 -14.15 -3.16
C GLY A 7 19.28 -13.95 -1.81
N HIS A 8 19.41 -12.77 -1.19
CA HIS A 8 18.67 -12.42 0.02
C HIS A 8 17.62 -11.36 -0.28
N LEU A 9 16.40 -11.80 -0.59
CA LEU A 9 15.30 -10.94 -1.08
C LEU A 9 15.07 -9.68 -0.23
N ALA A 10 15.09 -9.78 1.10
CA ALA A 10 14.89 -8.63 1.99
C ALA A 10 15.99 -7.56 1.83
N ARG A 11 17.25 -7.98 1.66
CA ARG A 11 18.36 -7.05 1.43
C ARG A 11 18.25 -6.44 0.04
N ASP A 12 17.97 -7.26 -0.97
CA ASP A 12 17.86 -6.82 -2.36
C ASP A 12 16.73 -5.80 -2.54
N LEU A 13 15.59 -5.96 -1.86
CA LEU A 13 14.49 -4.99 -1.84
C LEU A 13 14.87 -3.69 -1.13
N LYS A 14 15.55 -3.78 0.02
CA LYS A 14 15.99 -2.59 0.78
C LYS A 14 17.00 -1.75 0.01
N GLU A 15 18.01 -2.38 -0.57
CA GLU A 15 19.04 -1.69 -1.36
C GLU A 15 18.47 -1.22 -2.70
N GLY A 16 17.65 -2.04 -3.36
CA GLY A 16 17.05 -1.74 -4.66
C GLY A 16 16.05 -0.59 -4.64
N THR A 17 15.37 -0.35 -3.52
CA THR A 17 14.39 0.74 -3.38
C THR A 17 14.95 2.01 -2.75
N GLN A 18 16.23 2.02 -2.32
CA GLN A 18 16.80 3.14 -1.56
C GLN A 18 16.67 4.50 -2.26
N ALA A 19 16.93 4.56 -3.56
CA ALA A 19 16.81 5.82 -4.32
C ALA A 19 15.36 6.29 -4.43
N ALA A 20 14.42 5.36 -4.65
CA ALA A 20 12.99 5.67 -4.73
C ALA A 20 12.44 6.09 -3.37
N HIS A 21 12.88 5.44 -2.29
CA HIS A 21 12.53 5.80 -0.91
C HIS A 21 12.99 7.23 -0.57
N ALA A 22 14.27 7.55 -0.82
CA ALA A 22 14.79 8.90 -0.59
C ALA A 22 14.04 9.97 -1.42
N ALA A 23 13.69 9.66 -2.67
CA ALA A 23 12.88 10.55 -3.49
C ALA A 23 11.46 10.74 -2.91
N ALA A 24 10.82 9.67 -2.44
CA ALA A 24 9.48 9.72 -1.85
C ALA A 24 9.43 10.57 -0.57
N GLU A 25 10.45 10.46 0.29
CA GLU A 25 10.54 11.28 1.53
C GLU A 25 10.69 12.78 1.24
N SER A 26 11.31 13.13 0.11
CA SER A 26 11.52 14.52 -0.31
C SER A 26 10.31 15.17 -1.00
N VAL A 27 9.23 14.43 -1.25
CA VAL A 27 8.02 14.99 -1.89
C VAL A 27 7.40 16.02 -0.96
N PRO A 28 6.96 17.20 -1.46
CA PRO A 28 6.44 18.29 -0.63
C PRO A 28 5.36 17.85 0.35
N PHE A 29 4.44 16.99 -0.08
CA PHE A 29 3.41 16.43 0.79
C PHE A 29 3.99 15.69 2.01
N VAL A 30 4.97 14.80 1.80
CA VAL A 30 5.60 14.01 2.88
C VAL A 30 6.42 14.92 3.77
N THR A 31 7.15 15.87 3.18
CA THR A 31 7.92 16.86 3.94
C THR A 31 7.00 17.73 4.81
N ASP A 32 5.86 18.19 4.30
CA ASP A 32 4.89 18.98 5.08
C ASP A 32 4.20 18.13 6.15
N PHE A 33 3.91 16.86 5.85
CA PHE A 33 3.37 15.91 6.81
C PHE A 33 4.30 15.76 8.03
N LEU A 34 5.58 15.49 7.79
CA LEU A 34 6.57 15.27 8.85
C LEU A 34 6.83 16.53 9.70
N HIS A 35 6.69 17.72 9.11
CA HIS A 35 6.79 18.98 9.83
C HIS A 35 5.48 19.43 10.50
N GLY A 36 4.41 18.62 10.44
CA GLY A 36 3.11 18.96 11.02
C GLY A 36 2.41 20.14 10.33
N ARG A 37 2.69 20.37 9.04
CA ARG A 37 2.17 21.49 8.23
C ARG A 37 0.99 21.12 7.35
N ILE A 38 0.41 19.93 7.52
CA ILE A 38 -0.78 19.50 6.80
C ILE A 38 -2.05 19.77 7.60
N THR A 39 -3.14 20.01 6.89
CA THR A 39 -4.46 20.18 7.51
C THR A 39 -5.16 18.84 7.69
N GLN A 40 -6.14 18.79 8.59
CA GLN A 40 -7.00 17.62 8.76
C GLN A 40 -7.70 17.23 7.44
N ASP A 41 -8.11 18.21 6.64
CA ASP A 41 -8.76 17.96 5.34
C ASP A 41 -7.85 17.23 4.37
N VAL A 42 -6.58 17.63 4.30
CA VAL A 42 -5.57 16.97 3.47
C VAL A 42 -5.28 15.56 4.00
N TYR A 43 -5.18 15.39 5.32
CA TYR A 43 -4.95 14.09 5.95
C TYR A 43 -6.06 13.09 5.64
N ARG A 44 -7.33 13.47 5.84
CA ARG A 44 -8.45 12.54 5.63
C ARG A 44 -8.58 12.10 4.17
N VAL A 45 -8.23 12.96 3.21
CA VAL A 45 -8.16 12.59 1.79
C VAL A 45 -7.07 11.55 1.55
N MET A 46 -5.89 11.71 2.16
CA MET A 46 -4.83 10.69 2.10
C MET A 46 -5.31 9.35 2.65
N VAL A 47 -6.00 9.34 3.81
CA VAL A 47 -6.57 8.12 4.41
C VAL A 47 -7.57 7.45 3.46
N CYS A 48 -8.43 8.22 2.77
CA CYS A 48 -9.32 7.65 1.74
C CYS A 48 -8.54 6.99 0.60
N MET A 49 -7.48 7.62 0.12
CA MET A 49 -6.68 7.06 -0.97
C MET A 49 -5.96 5.78 -0.53
N LEU A 50 -5.45 5.73 0.71
CA LEU A 50 -4.88 4.52 1.30
C LEU A 50 -5.93 3.42 1.45
N TYR A 51 -7.15 3.75 1.90
CA TYR A 51 -8.24 2.76 2.00
C TYR A 51 -8.45 2.03 0.68
N TYR A 52 -8.53 2.74 -0.44
CA TYR A 52 -8.69 2.11 -1.75
C TYR A 52 -7.49 1.25 -2.17
N VAL A 53 -6.26 1.67 -1.86
CA VAL A 53 -5.06 0.90 -2.20
C VAL A 53 -4.99 -0.39 -1.37
N TYR A 54 -5.22 -0.30 -0.06
CA TYR A 54 -5.20 -1.45 0.83
C TYR A 54 -6.37 -2.40 0.58
N GLU A 55 -7.56 -1.89 0.25
CA GLU A 55 -8.71 -2.71 -0.15
C GLU A 55 -8.33 -3.66 -1.29
N GLU A 56 -7.69 -3.13 -2.34
CA GLU A 56 -7.27 -3.94 -3.49
C GLU A 56 -6.05 -4.82 -3.15
N LEU A 57 -5.04 -4.30 -2.47
CA LEU A 57 -3.83 -5.06 -2.12
C LEU A 57 -4.19 -6.28 -1.28
N GLU A 58 -4.96 -6.10 -0.21
CA GLU A 58 -5.35 -7.17 0.71
C GLU A 58 -6.28 -8.18 0.01
N LEU A 59 -7.18 -7.72 -0.88
CA LEU A 59 -7.98 -8.63 -1.71
C LEU A 59 -7.10 -9.52 -2.59
N GLN A 60 -6.10 -8.95 -3.27
CA GLN A 60 -5.23 -9.70 -4.17
C GLN A 60 -4.29 -10.64 -3.41
N LEU A 61 -3.77 -10.23 -2.24
CA LEU A 61 -2.98 -11.09 -1.36
C LEU A 61 -3.80 -12.28 -0.85
N ARG A 62 -5.04 -12.06 -0.39
CA ARG A 62 -5.95 -13.14 0.02
C ARG A 62 -6.25 -14.11 -1.12
N ARG A 63 -6.48 -13.61 -2.34
CA ARG A 63 -6.70 -14.45 -3.53
C ARG A 63 -5.48 -15.30 -3.88
N ALA A 64 -4.30 -14.70 -3.87
CA ALA A 64 -3.05 -15.40 -4.15
C ALA A 64 -2.74 -16.47 -3.09
N ALA A 65 -2.98 -16.16 -1.80
CA ALA A 65 -2.81 -17.11 -0.71
C ALA A 65 -3.84 -18.26 -0.78
N ALA A 66 -5.11 -17.97 -1.09
CA ALA A 66 -6.15 -18.98 -1.27
C ALA A 66 -5.91 -19.90 -2.48
N SER A 67 -5.05 -19.48 -3.42
CA SER A 67 -4.60 -20.28 -4.55
C SER A 67 -3.28 -21.03 -4.26
N ASP A 68 -2.87 -21.10 -3.00
CA ASP A 68 -1.62 -21.73 -2.53
C ASP A 68 -0.36 -21.21 -3.26
N ASN A 69 -0.33 -19.90 -3.59
CA ASN A 69 0.85 -19.33 -4.25
C ASN A 69 2.08 -19.47 -3.34
N PRO A 70 3.14 -20.20 -3.76
CA PRO A 70 4.24 -20.59 -2.89
C PRO A 70 5.11 -19.40 -2.44
N VAL A 71 5.01 -18.25 -3.11
CA VAL A 71 5.75 -17.03 -2.77
C VAL A 71 4.96 -16.15 -1.79
N VAL A 72 3.63 -16.10 -1.94
CA VAL A 72 2.77 -15.23 -1.12
C VAL A 72 2.42 -15.87 0.22
N VAL A 73 2.10 -17.17 0.24
CA VAL A 73 1.66 -17.87 1.47
C VAL A 73 2.61 -17.66 2.66
N PRO A 74 3.95 -17.80 2.53
CA PRO A 74 4.87 -17.62 3.65
C PRO A 74 4.94 -16.18 4.19
N LEU A 75 4.40 -15.21 3.44
CA LEU A 75 4.48 -13.78 3.72
C LEU A 75 3.10 -13.15 3.97
N HIS A 76 2.04 -13.96 3.97
CA HIS A 76 0.67 -13.48 4.14
C HIS A 76 0.26 -13.55 5.61
N PHE A 77 0.32 -12.41 6.28
CA PHE A 77 0.01 -12.23 7.71
C PHE A 77 -1.25 -11.37 7.91
N PRO A 78 -2.46 -11.88 7.58
CA PRO A 78 -3.65 -11.05 7.53
C PRO A 78 -4.10 -10.53 8.91
N LEU A 79 -3.88 -11.30 9.98
CA LEU A 79 -4.27 -10.89 11.33
C LEU A 79 -3.40 -9.73 11.84
N GLU A 80 -2.12 -9.75 11.48
CA GLU A 80 -1.12 -8.82 11.99
C GLU A 80 -1.00 -7.56 11.13
N LEU A 81 -1.20 -7.67 9.80
CA LEU A 81 -0.86 -6.63 8.84
C LEU A 81 -2.02 -6.02 8.06
N GLU A 82 -3.20 -6.65 7.98
CA GLU A 82 -4.33 -6.03 7.27
C GLU A 82 -4.75 -4.71 7.93
N ARG A 83 -4.89 -3.68 7.10
CA ARG A 83 -5.14 -2.29 7.46
C ARG A 83 -6.58 -1.90 7.22
N LEU A 84 -7.30 -2.59 6.33
CA LEU A 84 -8.64 -2.21 5.90
C LEU A 84 -9.63 -2.00 7.06
N PRO A 85 -9.66 -2.83 8.12
CA PRO A 85 -10.55 -2.59 9.26
C PRO A 85 -10.19 -1.32 10.04
N SER A 86 -8.90 -1.02 10.23
CA SER A 86 -8.45 0.21 10.90
C SER A 86 -8.73 1.45 10.06
N LEU A 87 -8.44 1.39 8.75
CA LEU A 87 -8.73 2.49 7.82
C LEU A 87 -10.24 2.78 7.75
N ALA A 88 -11.09 1.76 7.81
CA ALA A 88 -12.54 1.95 7.89
C ALA A 88 -12.98 2.69 9.17
N GLN A 89 -12.33 2.42 10.32
CA GLN A 89 -12.57 3.16 11.56
C GLN A 89 -12.13 4.62 11.45
N ASP A 90 -10.95 4.87 10.88
CA ASP A 90 -10.46 6.22 10.63
C ASP A 90 -11.41 7.01 9.72
N LEU A 91 -11.89 6.39 8.65
CA LEU A 91 -12.85 7.03 7.74
C LEU A 91 -14.19 7.30 8.42
N SER A 92 -14.67 6.38 9.27
CA SER A 92 -15.87 6.63 10.07
C SER A 92 -15.70 7.79 11.04
N PHE A 93 -14.50 8.01 11.57
CA PHE A 93 -14.19 9.15 12.42
C PHE A 93 -14.19 10.46 11.63
N TYR A 94 -13.53 10.51 10.46
CA TYR A 94 -13.38 11.75 9.68
C TYR A 94 -14.59 12.15 8.85
N TYR A 95 -15.40 11.19 8.41
CA TYR A 95 -16.51 11.40 7.47
C TYR A 95 -17.88 10.98 8.04
N GLY A 96 -17.93 10.44 9.26
CA GLY A 96 -19.17 10.00 9.90
C GLY A 96 -19.55 8.56 9.56
N SER A 97 -20.68 8.09 10.11
CA SER A 97 -21.14 6.69 9.93
C SER A 97 -21.43 6.32 8.48
N ASN A 98 -21.77 7.29 7.63
CA ASN A 98 -22.00 7.12 6.19
C ASN A 98 -20.75 7.39 5.34
N TRP A 99 -19.54 7.30 5.92
CA TRP A 99 -18.28 7.65 5.26
C TRP A 99 -18.09 7.02 3.87
N LYS A 100 -18.59 5.81 3.62
CA LYS A 100 -18.49 5.15 2.30
C LYS A 100 -19.18 5.92 1.18
N GLU A 101 -20.26 6.63 1.50
CA GLU A 101 -21.06 7.40 0.54
C GLU A 101 -20.48 8.78 0.27
N VAL A 102 -19.74 9.34 1.25
CA VAL A 102 -19.25 10.71 1.22
C VAL A 102 -17.73 10.82 1.05
N MET A 103 -17.00 9.72 1.16
CA MET A 103 -15.55 9.73 0.93
C MET A 103 -15.25 10.14 -0.51
N PRO A 104 -14.20 10.95 -0.75
CA PRO A 104 -13.78 11.31 -2.08
C PRO A 104 -13.52 10.09 -2.97
N SER A 105 -13.91 10.20 -4.24
CA SER A 105 -13.56 9.18 -5.24
C SER A 105 -12.05 9.07 -5.42
N LYS A 106 -11.60 7.91 -5.93
CA LYS A 106 -10.19 7.68 -6.27
C LYS A 106 -9.67 8.81 -7.15
N THR A 107 -8.54 9.40 -6.76
CA THR A 107 -7.78 10.26 -7.68
C THR A 107 -7.25 9.43 -8.86
N PRO A 108 -6.86 10.06 -9.99
CA PRO A 108 -6.24 9.34 -11.10
C PRO A 108 -5.02 8.51 -10.68
N ALA A 109 -4.19 9.02 -9.77
CA ALA A 109 -3.03 8.31 -9.25
C ALA A 109 -3.42 7.07 -8.43
N THR A 110 -4.42 7.20 -7.55
CA THR A 110 -4.95 6.07 -6.77
C THR A 110 -5.60 5.02 -7.65
N ALA A 111 -6.37 5.44 -8.67
CA ALA A 111 -6.98 4.53 -9.63
C ALA A 111 -5.91 3.76 -10.43
N ALA A 112 -4.84 4.43 -10.85
CA ALA A 112 -3.72 3.78 -11.52
C ALA A 112 -3.01 2.76 -10.61
N TYR A 113 -2.86 3.06 -9.33
CA TYR A 113 -2.26 2.12 -8.37
C TYR A 113 -3.17 0.89 -8.17
N VAL A 114 -4.46 1.10 -7.91
CA VAL A 114 -5.44 0.00 -7.80
C VAL A 114 -5.44 -0.88 -9.05
N ALA A 115 -5.48 -0.29 -10.24
CA ALA A 115 -5.42 -1.04 -11.50
C ALA A 115 -4.12 -1.85 -11.64
N ARG A 116 -2.99 -1.33 -11.15
CA ARG A 116 -1.71 -2.07 -11.15
C ARG A 116 -1.76 -3.27 -10.22
N LEU A 117 -2.35 -3.13 -9.02
CA LEU A 117 -2.52 -4.22 -8.07
C LEU A 117 -3.42 -5.32 -8.64
N GLU A 118 -4.56 -4.93 -9.24
CA GLU A 118 -5.48 -5.86 -9.90
C GLU A 118 -4.78 -6.62 -11.05
N HIS A 119 -4.04 -5.90 -11.90
CA HIS A 119 -3.29 -6.49 -13.00
C HIS A 119 -2.21 -7.47 -12.51
N ILE A 120 -1.45 -7.12 -11.47
CA ILE A 120 -0.43 -8.02 -10.91
C ILE A 120 -1.08 -9.23 -10.26
N GLY A 121 -2.13 -9.04 -9.46
CA GLY A 121 -2.79 -10.14 -8.77
C GLY A 121 -3.36 -11.19 -9.73
N SER A 122 -3.83 -10.75 -10.90
CA SER A 122 -4.34 -11.66 -11.95
C SER A 122 -3.27 -12.28 -12.84
N THR A 123 -2.16 -11.59 -13.11
CA THR A 123 -1.17 -12.05 -14.10
C THR A 123 0.11 -12.60 -13.49
N HIS A 124 0.58 -12.02 -12.38
CA HIS A 124 1.86 -12.33 -11.74
C HIS A 124 1.75 -12.22 -10.20
N PRO A 125 0.89 -13.02 -9.54
CA PRO A 125 0.57 -12.86 -8.12
C PRO A 125 1.78 -12.91 -7.18
N SER A 126 2.85 -13.61 -7.54
CA SER A 126 4.09 -13.63 -6.75
C SER A 126 4.77 -12.26 -6.64
N LEU A 127 4.50 -11.32 -7.57
CA LEU A 127 5.01 -9.95 -7.50
C LEU A 127 4.23 -9.07 -6.51
N LEU A 128 3.10 -9.54 -5.97
CA LEU A 128 2.37 -8.83 -4.89
C LEU A 128 3.25 -8.64 -3.65
N VAL A 129 4.25 -9.50 -3.43
CA VAL A 129 5.21 -9.36 -2.32
C VAL A 129 5.97 -8.04 -2.38
N ALA A 130 6.28 -7.53 -3.58
CA ALA A 130 6.93 -6.23 -3.72
C ALA A 130 6.02 -5.07 -3.25
N HIS A 131 4.71 -5.21 -3.46
CA HIS A 131 3.72 -4.22 -3.00
C HIS A 131 3.42 -4.34 -1.50
N ALA A 132 3.41 -5.55 -0.95
CA ALA A 132 3.28 -5.76 0.49
C ALA A 132 4.51 -5.29 1.28
N TYR A 133 5.69 -5.27 0.64
CA TYR A 133 6.94 -4.79 1.23
C TYR A 133 7.05 -3.26 1.35
N THR A 134 6.48 -2.54 0.37
CA THR A 134 6.67 -1.08 0.20
C THR A 134 5.84 -0.29 1.21
#